data_AF-A0A6G0YQI8-F1
#
_entry.id   AF-A0A6G0YQI8-F1
#
_cell.length_a   1.000
_cell.length_b   1.000
_cell.length_c   1.000
_cell.angle_alpha   90.00
_cell.angle_beta   90.00
_cell.angle_gamma   90.00
#
_symmetry.space_group_name_H-M   'P 1'
#
loop_
_entity.id
_entity.type
_entity.pdbx_description
1 polymer ?
#
loop_
_entity_poly.entity_id
_entity_poly.type
_entity_poly.pdbx_seq_one_letter_code
_entity_poly.pdbx_strand_id
1 'polypeptide(L)' 'MTKEEPTQCTVCGVTLTVKHIITECYQYSEELKKFNIPPNLYEALGPNSENTLNMLAFLKKSDLFTKI' A
#
# COMPACT_ATOMS: atom_id res chain seq x y z
N MET A 1 22.91 -1.79 12.23
CA MET A 1 21.73 -1.51 11.40
C MET A 1 21.16 -2.85 10.98
N THR A 2 20.15 -3.32 11.70
CA THR A 2 19.48 -4.59 11.39
C THR A 2 18.81 -4.41 10.04
N LYS A 3 19.18 -5.23 9.06
CA LYS A 3 18.54 -5.22 7.75
C LYS A 3 17.16 -5.84 7.99
N GLU A 4 16.15 -5.02 8.25
CA GLU A 4 14.79 -5.49 8.47
C GLU A 4 14.39 -6.32 7.25
N GLU A 5 13.98 -7.55 7.51
CA GLU A 5 13.61 -8.48 6.45
C GLU A 5 12.42 -7.88 5.67
N PRO A 6 12.44 -7.91 4.33
CA PRO A 6 11.40 -7.28 3.55
C PRO A 6 10.05 -7.88 3.92
N THR A 7 9.10 -7.02 4.28
CA THR A 7 7.75 -7.46 4.66
C THR A 7 7.14 -8.27 3.54
N GLN A 8 6.63 -9.45 3.84
CA GLN A 8 5.98 -10.32 2.86
C GLN A 8 4.46 -10.22 3.03
N CYS A 9 3.73 -10.21 1.91
CA CYS A 9 2.30 -10.37 1.94
C CYS A 9 1.97 -11.81 2.34
N THR A 10 1.32 -12.01 3.47
CA THR A 10 0.95 -13.35 3.99
C THR A 10 -0.02 -14.10 3.07
N VAL A 11 -0.84 -13.38 2.30
CA VAL A 11 -1.82 -13.96 1.37
C VAL A 11 -1.20 -14.31 0.03
N CYS A 12 -0.32 -13.46 -0.49
CA CYS A 12 0.25 -13.62 -1.84
C CYS A 12 1.62 -14.31 -1.85
N GLY A 13 2.30 -14.41 -0.69
CA GLY A 13 3.62 -15.04 -0.58
C GLY A 13 4.75 -14.29 -1.29
N VAL A 14 4.52 -13.02 -1.65
CA VAL A 14 5.49 -12.15 -2.33
C VAL A 14 5.88 -10.99 -1.44
N THR A 15 6.98 -10.32 -1.78
CA THR A 15 7.39 -9.07 -1.12
C THR A 15 6.27 -8.04 -1.20
N LEU A 16 5.86 -7.55 -0.03
CA LEU A 16 4.88 -6.50 0.11
C LEU A 16 5.49 -5.19 -0.38
N THR A 17 4.88 -4.61 -1.41
CA THR A 17 5.28 -3.32 -1.96
C THR A 17 4.05 -2.46 -2.17
N VAL A 18 4.22 -1.14 -2.26
CA VAL A 18 3.13 -0.23 -2.60
C VAL A 18 2.42 -0.65 -3.89
N LYS A 19 3.18 -1.05 -4.92
CA LYS A 19 2.63 -1.61 -6.17
C LYS A 19 1.75 -2.81 -5.88
N HIS A 20 2.28 -3.80 -5.17
CA HIS A 20 1.54 -5.02 -4.87
C HIS A 20 0.24 -4.71 -4.12
N ILE A 21 0.30 -3.86 -3.09
CA ILE A 21 -0.86 -3.42 -2.31
C ILE A 21 -1.95 -2.83 -3.23
N ILE A 22 -1.57 -1.90 -4.12
CA ILE A 22 -2.52 -1.14 -4.94
C ILE A 22 -3.11 -1.98 -6.08
N THR A 23 -2.29 -2.76 -6.78
CA THR A 23 -2.70 -3.36 -8.05
C THR A 23 -2.89 -4.87 -8.02
N GLU A 24 -2.34 -5.57 -7.02
CA GLU A 24 -2.21 -7.04 -7.06
C GLU A 24 -2.81 -7.74 -5.83
N CYS A 25 -2.89 -7.06 -4.69
CA CYS A 25 -3.26 -7.68 -3.42
C CYS A 25 -4.75 -7.54 -3.09
N TYR A 26 -5.48 -8.64 -3.17
CA TYR A 26 -6.91 -8.66 -2.80
C TYR A 26 -7.14 -8.30 -1.32
N GLN A 27 -6.22 -8.69 -0.42
CA GLN A 27 -6.32 -8.43 1.02
C GLN A 27 -6.55 -6.95 1.34
N TYR A 28 -5.87 -6.05 0.62
CA TYR A 28 -5.95 -4.61 0.88
C TYR A 28 -7.03 -3.91 0.05
N SER A 29 -7.64 -4.59 -0.92
CA SER A 29 -8.57 -3.98 -1.88
C SER A 29 -9.77 -3.29 -1.21
N GLU A 30 -10.33 -3.86 -0.14
CA GLU A 30 -11.43 -3.26 0.61
C GLU A 30 -10.99 -2.05 1.43
N GLU A 31 -9.78 -2.08 2.02
CA GLU A 31 -9.22 -0.94 2.73
C GLU A 31 -8.90 0.20 1.77
N LEU A 32 -8.28 -0.09 0.62
CA LEU A 32 -8.00 0.91 -0.41
C LEU A 32 -9.29 1.64 -0.84
N LYS A 33 -10.39 0.90 -1.02
CA LYS A 33 -11.71 1.51 -1.31
C LYS A 33 -12.19 2.41 -0.17
N LYS A 34 -12.04 2.00 1.09
CA LYS A 34 -12.40 2.84 2.26
C LYS A 34 -11.60 4.14 2.32
N PHE A 35 -10.36 4.12 1.84
CA PHE A 35 -9.48 5.29 1.74
C PHE A 35 -9.60 6.05 0.41
N ASN A 36 -10.53 5.67 -0.47
CA ASN A 36 -10.67 6.25 -1.82
C ASN A 36 -9.38 6.18 -2.65
N ILE A 37 -8.57 5.15 -2.44
CA ILE A 37 -7.34 4.93 -3.20
C ILE A 37 -7.69 4.11 -4.45
N PRO A 38 -7.45 4.64 -5.66
CA PRO A 38 -7.74 3.93 -6.89
C PRO A 38 -6.79 2.73 -7.07
N PRO A 39 -7.24 1.61 -7.67
CA PRO A 39 -6.42 0.41 -7.91
C PRO A 39 -5.48 0.58 -9.12
N ASN A 40 -4.87 1.76 -9.23
CA ASN A 40 -3.95 2.13 -10.30
C ASN A 40 -2.84 3.00 -9.72
N LEU A 41 -1.59 2.64 -9.97
CA LEU A 41 -0.44 3.35 -9.42
C LEU A 41 -0.36 4.81 -9.86
N TYR A 42 -0.66 5.10 -11.13
CA TYR A 42 -0.62 6.46 -11.65
C TYR A 42 -1.71 7.33 -11.03
N GLU A 43 -2.92 6.79 -10.85
CA GLU A 43 -3.98 7.56 -10.20
C GLU A 43 -3.74 7.70 -8.69
N ALA A 44 -3.24 6.65 -8.04
CA ALA A 44 -3.04 6.62 -6.59
C ALA A 44 -1.82 7.45 -6.13
N LEU A 45 -0.73 7.43 -6.90
CA LEU A 45 0.55 8.07 -6.57
C LEU A 45 0.98 9.12 -7.59
N GLY A 46 0.11 9.48 -8.52
CA GLY A 46 0.37 10.53 -9.50
C GLY A 46 0.39 11.91 -8.85
N PRO A 47 0.33 12.98 -9.65
CA PRO A 47 0.41 14.35 -9.14
C PRO A 47 -0.80 14.78 -8.29
N ASN A 48 -1.79 13.90 -8.07
CA ASN A 48 -2.89 14.16 -7.18
C ASN A 48 -2.44 14.02 -5.71
N SER A 49 -2.27 15.17 -5.07
CA SER A 49 -1.90 15.27 -3.66
C SER A 49 -2.91 14.59 -2.71
N GLU A 50 -4.21 14.57 -3.05
CA GLU A 50 -5.23 13.94 -2.20
C GLU A 50 -5.05 12.43 -2.14
N ASN A 51 -4.86 11.79 -3.29
CA ASN A 51 -4.65 10.34 -3.36
C ASN A 51 -3.35 9.92 -2.65
N THR A 52 -2.30 10.75 -2.77
CA THR A 52 -1.04 10.54 -2.05
C THR A 52 -1.24 10.64 -0.53
N LEU A 53 -2.01 11.63 -0.05
CA LEU A 53 -2.34 11.76 1.37
C LEU A 53 -3.17 10.59 1.88
N ASN A 54 -4.15 10.12 1.10
CA ASN A 54 -4.95 8.95 1.42
C ASN A 54 -4.08 7.69 1.52
N MET A 55 -3.13 7.52 0.60
CA MET A 55 -2.16 6.42 0.64
C MET A 55 -1.28 6.48 1.89
N LEU A 56 -0.77 7.66 2.25
CA LEU A 56 0.01 7.85 3.48
C LEU A 56 -0.82 7.54 4.73
N ALA A 57 -2.10 7.93 4.75
CA ALA A 57 -3.01 7.64 5.85
C ALA A 57 -3.30 6.13 5.97
N PHE A 58 -3.50 5.44 4.85
CA PHE A 58 -3.61 3.99 4.79
C PHE A 58 -2.35 3.32 5.35
N LEU A 59 -1.16 3.66 4.84
CA LEU A 59 0.10 3.06 5.28
C LEU A 59 0.36 3.25 6.78
N LYS A 60 0.00 4.41 7.33
CA LYS A 60 0.09 4.66 8.77
C LYS A 60 -0.92 3.84 9.57
N LYS A 61 -2.16 3.70 9.10
CA LYS A 61 -3.20 2.92 9.79
C LYS A 61 -2.90 1.43 9.77
N SER A 62 -2.36 0.92 8.68
CA SER A 62 -2.03 -0.49 8.51
C SER A 62 -0.65 -0.86 9.09
N ASP A 63 0.04 0.08 9.77
CA ASP A 63 1.40 -0.09 10.32
C ASP A 63 2.42 -0.55 9.26
N LEU A 64 2.18 -0.18 8.00
CA LEU A 64 3.02 -0.53 6.85
C LEU A 64 4.04 0.56 6.55
N PHE A 65 3.80 1.81 6.98
CA PHE A 65 4.64 2.96 6.64
C PHE A 65 6.13 2.79 6.97
N THR A 66 6.46 2.02 8.01
CA THR A 66 7.85 1.73 8.42
C THR A 66 8.36 0.37 7.92
N LYS A 67 7.50 -0.41 7.25
CA LYS A 67 7.72 -1.83 6.92
C LYS A 67 7.93 -2.10 5.43
N ILE A 68 7.62 -1.14 4.56
CA ILE A 68 7.69 -1.25 3.10
C ILE A 68 8.53 -0.14 2.45
#